data_AF-A0A7C5DG59-F1
#
_entry.id   AF-A0A7C5DG59-F1
#
_cell.length_a   1.000
_cell.length_b   1.000
_cell.length_c   1.000
_cell.angle_alpha   90.00
_cell.angle_beta   90.00
_cell.angle_gamma   90.00
#
_symmetry.space_group_name_H-M   'P 1'
#
loop_
_entity.id
_entity.type
_entity.pdbx_description
1 polymer ?
#
loop_
_entity_poly.entity_id
_entity_poly.type
_entity_poly.pdbx_seq_one_letter_code
_entity_poly.pdbx_strand_id
1 'polypeptide(L)' 'FSDKIPFNLGRLPGDIAIQKENFSFYFPITTSILLSIVLSMLFYLFDKFFR' A
#
# COMPACT_ATOMS: atom_id res chain seq x y z
N PHE A 1 -2.18 34.32 18.51
CA PHE A 1 -1.52 33.23 19.25
C PHE A 1 -2.55 32.16 19.60
N SER A 2 -2.73 31.14 18.76
CA SER A 2 -3.18 29.81 19.18
C SER A 2 -3.10 28.88 17.96
N ASP A 3 -2.32 27.82 18.12
CA ASP A 3 -1.75 26.96 17.09
C ASP A 3 -2.79 26.17 16.29
N LYS A 4 -2.53 26.06 14.98
CA LYS A 4 -3.20 25.11 14.07
C LYS A 4 -3.02 23.71 14.64
N ILE A 5 -4.07 23.15 15.21
CA ILE A 5 -4.09 21.75 15.66
C ILE A 5 -4.27 20.87 14.42
N PRO A 6 -3.25 20.11 13.96
CA PRO A 6 -3.42 19.19 12.85
C PRO A 6 -3.90 17.87 13.43
N PHE A 7 -5.22 17.74 13.60
CA PHE A 7 -5.82 16.46 13.95
C PHE A 7 -5.70 15.48 12.77
N ASN A 8 -4.53 14.84 12.66
CA ASN A 8 -4.26 13.68 11.79
C ASN A 8 -4.98 12.42 12.34
N LEU A 9 -6.29 12.50 12.53
CA LEU A 9 -7.11 11.33 12.86
C LEU A 9 -7.18 10.42 11.63
N GLY A 10 -6.46 9.28 11.67
CA GLY A 10 -6.83 8.11 10.86
C GLY A 10 -5.85 7.65 9.77
N ARG A 11 -4.53 7.85 9.92
CA ARG A 11 -3.58 7.06 9.12
C ARG A 11 -3.40 5.70 9.78
N LEU A 12 -4.01 4.65 9.21
CA LEU A 12 -3.60 3.29 9.53
C LEU A 12 -2.09 3.17 9.27
N PRO A 13 -1.29 2.72 10.25
CA PRO A 13 0.15 2.58 10.09
C PRO A 13 0.43 1.41 9.13
N GLY A 14 0.81 1.70 7.89
CA GLY A 14 1.18 0.67 6.91
C GLY A 14 1.02 1.09 5.45
N ASP A 15 0.03 1.93 5.14
CA ASP A 15 -0.15 2.48 3.79
C ASP A 15 0.36 3.93 3.75
N ILE A 16 1.28 4.23 2.82
CA ILE A 16 1.82 5.58 2.66
C ILE A 16 0.74 6.43 2.00
N ALA A 17 -0.12 7.01 2.83
CA ALA A 17 -1.13 7.97 2.42
C ALA A 17 -0.60 9.39 2.67
N ILE A 18 -0.12 10.06 1.63
CA ILE A 18 0.29 11.47 1.67
C ILE A 18 -0.93 12.31 1.30
N GLN A 19 -1.65 12.79 2.30
CA GLN A 19 -2.66 13.85 2.12
C GLN A 19 -2.04 15.22 2.42
N LYS A 20 -2.15 16.13 1.44
CA LYS A 20 -1.76 17.55 1.45
C LYS A 20 -2.99 18.36 1.03
N GLU A 21 -3.05 19.66 1.35
CA GLU A 21 -4.22 20.54 1.14
C GLU A 21 -4.86 20.49 -0.28
N ASN A 22 -4.12 20.12 -1.32
CA ASN A 22 -4.63 19.92 -2.69
C ASN A 22 -4.17 18.60 -3.35
N PHE A 23 -3.57 17.67 -2.60
CA PHE A 23 -2.97 16.47 -3.19
C PHE A 23 -3.09 15.27 -2.26
N SER A 24 -3.70 14.19 -2.75
CA SER A 24 -3.83 12.92 -2.04
C SER A 24 -3.14 11.82 -2.84
N PHE A 25 -2.04 11.29 -2.30
CA PHE A 25 -1.33 10.15 -2.88
C PHE A 25 -1.36 8.98 -1.93
N TYR A 26 -1.91 7.87 -2.39
CA TYR A 26 -2.01 6.63 -1.62
C TYR A 26 -1.11 5.59 -2.27
N PHE A 27 -0.12 5.10 -1.53
CA PHE A 27 0.81 4.08 -1.99
C PHE A 27 0.66 2.82 -1.15
N PRO A 28 -0.09 1.82 -1.65
CA PRO A 28 -0.40 0.63 -0.89
C PRO A 28 0.68 -0.43 -1.08
N ILE A 29 1.76 -0.28 -0.32
CA ILE A 29 2.93 -1.19 -0.33
C ILE A 29 2.51 -2.62 -0.02
N THR A 30 1.63 -2.79 0.95
CA THR A 30 1.16 -4.08 1.44
C THR A 30 0.55 -4.92 0.33
N THR A 31 -0.36 -4.34 -0.46
CA THR A 31 -0.97 -5.03 -1.61
C THR A 31 0.03 -5.34 -2.71
N SER A 32 1.01 -4.46 -2.98
CA SER A 32 2.01 -4.70 -4.02
C SER A 32 2.90 -5.90 -3.67
N ILE A 33 3.32 -6.02 -2.41
CA ILE A 33 4.10 -7.16 -1.92
C ILE A 33 3.27 -8.43 -1.97
N LEU A 34 2.03 -8.38 -1.48
CA LEU A 34 1.11 -9.53 -1.49
C LEU A 34 0.88 -10.03 -2.92
N LEU A 35 0.59 -9.11 -3.84
CA LEU A 35 0.37 -9.42 -5.25
C LEU A 35 1.61 -10.05 -5.89
N SER A 36 2.81 -9.55 -5.58
CA SER A 36 4.06 -10.14 -6.06
C SER A 36 4.22 -11.58 -5.60
N ILE A 37 3.97 -11.88 -4.32
CA ILE A 37 4.08 -13.24 -3.78
C ILE A 37 3.08 -14.17 -4.46
N VAL A 38 1.83 -13.72 -4.63
CA VAL A 38 0.77 -14.49 -5.30
C VAL A 38 1.14 -14.79 -6.76
N LEU A 39 1.61 -13.78 -7.51
CA LEU A 39 2.05 -13.96 -8.89
C LEU A 39 3.24 -14.91 -9.01
N SER A 40 4.24 -14.77 -8.13
CA SER A 40 5.37 -15.70 -8.09
C SER A 40 4.92 -17.14 -7.83
N MET A 41 3.96 -17.34 -6.91
CA MET A 41 3.43 -18.66 -6.59
C MET A 41 2.60 -19.24 -7.74
N LEU A 42 1.80 -18.40 -8.42
CA LEU A 42 1.07 -18.78 -9.63
C LEU A 42 2.05 -19.24 -10.72
N PHE A 43 3.06 -18.44 -11.06
CA PHE A 43 4.04 -18.82 -12.09
C PHE A 43 4.81 -20.09 -11.71
N TYR A 44 5.16 -20.27 -10.44
CA TYR A 44 5.78 -21.50 -9.96
C TYR A 44 4.89 -22.73 -10.15
N LEU A 45 3.59 -22.62 -9.84
CA LEU A 45 2.64 -23.71 -10.03
C LEU A 45 2.35 -23.98 -11.51
N PHE A 46 2.26 -22.93 -12.33
CA PHE A 46 2.11 -23.06 -13.78
C PHE A 46 3.32 -23.76 -14.40
N ASP A 47 4.55 -23.36 -14.07
CA ASP A 47 5.78 -24.01 -14.55
C ASP A 47 5.84 -25.48 -14.13
N LYS A 48 5.51 -25.77 -12.86
CA LYS A 48 5.51 -27.15 -12.35
C LYS A 48 4.42 -28.04 -12.99
N PHE A 49 3.29 -27.49 -13.40
CA PHE A 49 2.19 -28.27 -13.97
C PHE A 49 2.30 -28.43 -15.49
N PHE A 50 2.90 -27.46 -16.18
CA PHE A 50 3.12 -27.52 -17.64
C PHE A 50 4.43 -28.22 -18.04
N ARG A 51 5.26 -28.60 -17.07
CA ARG A 51 6.49 -29.35 -17.26
C ARG A 51 6.35 -30.80 -16.80
#